data_AF-A0A060CJS7-F1
#
_entry.id   AF-A0A060CJS7-F1
#
_cell.length_a   1.000
_cell.length_b   1.000
_cell.length_c   1.000
_cell.angle_alpha   90.00
_cell.angle_beta   90.00
_cell.angle_gamma   90.00
#
_symmetry.space_group_name_H-M   'P 1'
#
loop_
_entity.id
_entity.type
_entity.pdbx_description
1 polymer ?
#
loop_
_entity_poly.entity_id
_entity_poly.type
_entity_poly.pdbx_seq_one_letter_code
_entity_poly.pdbx_strand_id
1 'polypeptide(L)'
;MGFAEGEYHLATTQGDRVRLWSARSITGLKNARPATIWEKGRGVWAAEFHELEYQGRKRWFCYFTKTDGADERHRMFAMASKTGSIKGPYETPWQLRTDADDRDYAIDGTVMELGGNLYFLWAG
;
A
#
# COMPACT_ATOMS: atom_id res chain seq x y z
N MET A 1 7.15 5.61 -3.84
CA MET A 1 8.32 4.88 -4.40
C MET A 1 9.31 4.68 -3.28
N GLY A 2 9.92 3.50 -3.16
CA GLY A 2 10.92 3.19 -2.12
C GLY A 2 12.13 2.45 -2.70
N PHE A 3 13.20 2.32 -1.93
CA PHE A 3 14.38 1.53 -2.28
C PHE A 3 14.59 0.43 -1.24
N ALA A 4 14.64 -0.83 -1.68
CA ALA A 4 14.87 -2.00 -0.84
C ALA A 4 15.49 -3.12 -1.67
N GLU A 5 16.23 -4.04 -1.04
CA GLU A 5 16.79 -5.23 -1.70
C GLU A 5 17.61 -4.92 -2.99
N GLY A 6 18.19 -3.73 -3.10
CA GLY A 6 18.95 -3.29 -4.29
C GLY A 6 18.09 -2.84 -5.47
N GLU A 7 16.78 -2.70 -5.30
CA GLU A 7 15.85 -2.22 -6.32
C GLU A 7 15.06 -0.99 -5.86
N TYR A 8 14.68 -0.14 -6.82
CA TYR A 8 13.62 0.84 -6.65
C TYR A 8 12.29 0.15 -6.89
N HIS A 9 11.32 0.42 -6.01
CA HIS A 9 9.97 -0.13 -6.07
C HIS A 9 8.95 1.01 -6.23
N LEU A 10 8.15 0.94 -7.28
CA LEU A 10 7.17 1.96 -7.63
C LEU A 10 5.79 1.31 -7.72
N ALA A 11 4.81 1.92 -7.04
CA ALA A 11 3.40 1.69 -7.26
C ALA A 11 2.76 3.01 -7.69
N THR A 12 1.70 2.91 -8.49
CA THR A 12 0.92 4.06 -8.97
C THR A 12 -0.56 3.70 -8.93
N THR A 13 -1.43 4.71 -8.87
CA THR A 13 -2.88 4.51 -8.96
C THR A 13 -3.25 3.76 -10.24
N GLN A 14 -4.01 2.68 -10.12
CA GLN A 14 -4.49 1.88 -11.27
C GLN A 14 -6.02 1.85 -11.38
N GLY A 15 -6.75 2.19 -10.32
CA GLY A 15 -8.21 2.22 -10.29
C GLY A 15 -8.89 0.87 -10.01
N ASP A 16 -8.28 -0.26 -10.37
CA ASP A 16 -8.87 -1.60 -10.21
C ASP A 16 -7.97 -2.62 -9.48
N ARG A 17 -6.70 -2.28 -9.25
CA ARG A 17 -5.68 -3.21 -8.73
C ARG A 17 -4.50 -2.47 -8.10
N VAL A 18 -3.65 -3.22 -7.41
CA VAL A 18 -2.34 -2.77 -6.94
C VAL A 18 -1.26 -3.47 -7.78
N ARG A 19 -0.38 -2.67 -8.38
CA ARG A 19 0.79 -3.14 -9.15
C ARG A 19 2.08 -2.56 -8.59
N LEU A 20 3.14 -3.34 -8.71
CA LEU A 20 4.48 -2.97 -8.30
C LEU A 20 5.47 -3.14 -9.45
N TRP A 21 6.12 -2.05 -9.83
CA TRP A 21 7.27 -2.03 -10.73
C TRP A 21 8.53 -2.10 -9.89
N SER A 22 9.54 -2.84 -10.34
CA SER A 22 10.82 -2.95 -9.64
C SER A 22 11.98 -2.95 -10.62
N ALA A 23 13.02 -2.18 -10.34
CA ALA A 23 14.21 -2.09 -11.18
C ALA A 23 15.42 -1.60 -10.36
N ARG A 24 16.63 -1.96 -10.78
CA ARG A 24 17.88 -1.53 -10.12
C ARG A 24 18.18 -0.03 -10.24
N SER A 25 17.46 0.70 -11.08
CA SER A 25 17.56 2.16 -11.22
C SER A 25 16.19 2.78 -11.46
N ILE A 26 16.05 4.06 -11.08
CA ILE A 26 14.83 4.84 -11.34
C ILE A 26 14.53 4.87 -12.84
N THR A 27 15.53 5.06 -13.70
CA THR A 27 15.35 5.05 -15.16
C THR A 27 14.93 3.68 -15.70
N GLY A 28 15.34 2.60 -15.03
CA GLY A 28 14.93 1.24 -15.37
C GLY A 28 13.44 0.97 -15.14
N LEU A 29 12.79 1.70 -14.23
CA LEU A 29 11.36 1.54 -13.94
C LEU A 29 10.48 1.77 -15.18
N LYS A 30 10.91 2.64 -16.11
CA LYS A 30 10.21 2.89 -17.38
C LYS A 30 9.96 1.62 -18.18
N ASN A 31 10.89 0.66 -18.12
CA ASN A 31 10.83 -0.58 -18.90
C ASN A 31 10.49 -1.80 -18.03
N ALA A 32 10.31 -1.63 -16.72
CA ALA A 32 10.03 -2.73 -15.80
C ALA A 32 8.63 -3.31 -16.08
N ARG A 33 8.53 -4.64 -16.05
CA ARG A 33 7.23 -5.32 -16.09
C ARG A 33 6.63 -5.34 -14.67
N PRO A 34 5.39 -4.88 -14.47
CA PRO A 34 4.81 -4.87 -13.14
C PRO A 34 4.42 -6.27 -12.66
N ALA A 35 4.57 -6.51 -11.36
CA ALA A 35 3.88 -7.56 -10.65
C ALA A 35 2.49 -7.06 -10.21
N THR A 36 1.43 -7.84 -10.45
CA THR A 36 0.12 -7.58 -9.85
C THR A 36 0.14 -8.15 -8.43
N ILE A 37 0.00 -7.29 -7.43
CA ILE A 37 0.05 -7.65 -6.01
C ILE A 37 -1.34 -8.01 -5.49
N TRP A 38 -2.33 -7.24 -5.90
CA TRP A 38 -3.73 -7.43 -5.58
C TRP A 38 -4.59 -6.88 -6.72
N GLU A 39 -5.79 -7.41 -6.91
CA GLU A 39 -6.68 -7.04 -8.03
C GLU A 39 -8.15 -7.17 -7.63
N LYS A 40 -9.05 -6.83 -8.58
CA LYS A 40 -10.51 -6.89 -8.42
C LYS A 40 -11.07 -5.87 -7.43
N GLY A 41 -10.39 -4.72 -7.29
CA GLY A 41 -10.89 -3.57 -6.56
C GLY A 41 -11.66 -2.60 -7.46
N ARG A 42 -12.19 -1.55 -6.84
CA ARG A 42 -12.79 -0.39 -7.50
C ARG A 42 -12.30 0.89 -6.81
N GLY A 43 -11.96 1.91 -7.59
CA GLY A 43 -11.36 3.14 -7.07
C GLY A 43 -10.05 2.90 -6.31
N VAL A 44 -9.22 1.98 -6.80
CA VAL A 44 -7.96 1.61 -6.13
C VAL A 44 -6.90 2.67 -6.35
N TRP A 45 -6.57 3.43 -5.31
CA TRP A 45 -5.71 4.61 -5.37
C TRP A 45 -4.52 4.55 -4.42
N ALA A 46 -3.48 5.30 -4.79
CA ALA A 46 -2.36 5.70 -3.93
C ALA A 46 -1.75 4.56 -3.11
N ALA A 47 -1.48 3.43 -3.77
CA ALA A 47 -0.86 2.30 -3.08
C ALA A 47 0.58 2.63 -2.66
N GLU A 48 0.88 2.46 -1.37
CA GLU A 48 2.20 2.62 -0.78
C GLU A 48 2.67 1.34 -0.10
N PHE A 49 3.96 1.04 -0.23
CA PHE A 49 4.60 -0.14 0.34
C PHE A 49 5.62 0.28 1.38
N HIS A 50 5.51 -0.27 2.58
CA HIS A 50 6.37 0.04 3.72
C HIS A 50 6.84 -1.24 4.40
N GLU A 51 8.14 -1.30 4.74
CA GLU A 51 8.69 -2.38 5.55
C GLU A 51 8.70 -1.93 7.01
N LEU A 52 7.96 -2.65 7.86
CA LEU A 52 7.79 -2.31 9.26
C LEU A 52 8.20 -3.49 10.15
N GLU A 53 8.64 -3.19 11.36
CA GLU A 53 8.82 -4.21 12.39
C GLU A 53 7.46 -4.65 12.93
N TYR A 54 7.18 -5.95 12.86
CA TYR A 54 5.93 -6.53 13.34
C TYR A 54 6.24 -7.87 14.02
N GLN A 55 5.92 -7.96 15.32
CA GLN A 55 6.19 -9.14 16.14
C GLN A 55 7.67 -9.58 16.10
N GLY A 56 8.59 -8.60 16.17
CA GLY A 56 10.05 -8.84 16.19
C GLY A 56 10.66 -9.25 14.84
N ARG A 57 9.93 -9.09 13.72
CA ARG A 57 10.44 -9.35 12.37
C ARG A 57 10.04 -8.24 11.40
N LYS A 58 10.87 -8.01 10.40
CA LYS A 58 10.54 -7.12 9.28
C LYS A 58 9.45 -7.75 8.41
N ARG A 59 8.44 -6.94 8.06
CA ARG A 59 7.32 -7.36 7.23
C ARG A 59 6.89 -6.22 6.33
N TRP A 60 6.61 -6.54 5.06
CA TRP A 60 6.03 -5.58 4.12
C TRP A 60 4.54 -5.44 4.31
N PHE A 61 4.09 -4.19 4.34
CA PHE A 61 2.69 -3.77 4.33
C PHE A 61 2.43 -2.93 3.08
N CYS A 62 1.28 -3.14 2.44
CA CYS A 62 0.77 -2.28 1.39
C CYS A 62 -0.45 -1.55 1.94
N TYR A 63 -0.41 -0.22 1.93
CA TYR A 63 -1.51 0.67 2.25
C TYR A 63 -2.08 1.20 0.95
N PHE A 64 -3.40 1.28 0.82
CA PHE A 64 -4.06 1.81 -0.36
C PHE A 64 -5.48 2.22 -0.03
N THR A 65 -6.12 2.93 -0.95
CA THR A 65 -7.52 3.33 -0.82
C THR A 65 -8.37 2.53 -1.80
N LYS A 66 -9.61 2.18 -1.45
CA LYS A 66 -10.61 1.71 -2.40
C LYS A 66 -12.02 2.13 -1.99
N THR A 67 -12.95 2.08 -2.95
CA THR A 67 -14.39 2.29 -2.74
C THR A 67 -15.19 1.06 -3.17
N ASP A 68 -16.46 1.02 -2.78
CA ASP A 68 -17.47 0.11 -3.31
C ASP A 68 -18.12 0.62 -4.62
N GLY A 69 -17.93 1.89 -4.97
CA GLY A 69 -18.64 2.51 -6.08
C GLY A 69 -18.49 4.03 -6.16
N ALA A 70 -18.88 4.70 -5.09
CA ALA A 70 -18.97 6.16 -5.03
C ALA A 70 -17.70 6.77 -4.42
N ASP A 71 -17.28 7.94 -4.91
CA ASP A 71 -16.05 8.57 -4.42
C ASP A 71 -16.10 8.85 -2.91
N GLU A 72 -17.18 9.43 -2.39
CA GLU A 72 -17.40 9.69 -0.96
C GLU A 72 -17.29 8.45 -0.04
N ARG A 73 -17.35 7.24 -0.62
CA ARG A 73 -17.23 5.97 0.10
C ARG A 73 -15.82 5.39 0.07
N HIS A 74 -14.82 6.15 -0.38
CA HIS A 74 -13.44 5.71 -0.25
C HIS A 74 -13.05 5.54 1.21
N ARG A 75 -12.40 4.41 1.47
CA ARG A 75 -11.79 4.04 2.75
C ARG A 75 -10.38 3.53 2.50
N MET A 76 -9.57 3.56 3.55
CA MET A 76 -8.22 3.02 3.52
C MET A 76 -8.21 1.54 3.86
N PHE A 77 -7.29 0.82 3.23
CA PHE A 77 -7.08 -0.60 3.40
C PHE A 77 -5.59 -0.89 3.54
N ALA A 78 -5.27 -1.95 4.26
CA ALA A 78 -3.94 -2.49 4.34
C ALA A 78 -3.94 -3.99 4.05
N MET A 79 -2.81 -4.49 3.55
CA MET A 79 -2.51 -5.92 3.44
C MET A 79 -1.05 -6.16 3.78
N ALA A 80 -0.73 -7.29 4.41
CA ALA A 80 0.64 -7.66 4.76
C ALA A 80 1.16 -8.82 3.90
N SER A 81 2.45 -8.77 3.60
CA SER A 81 3.16 -9.85 2.91
C SER A 81 3.18 -11.11 3.77
N LYS A 82 2.90 -12.27 3.19
CA LYS A 82 2.95 -13.57 3.88
C LYS A 82 4.37 -14.09 4.06
N THR A 83 5.26 -13.69 3.16
CA THR A 83 6.62 -14.25 3.02
C THR A 83 7.71 -13.26 3.42
N GLY A 84 7.36 -12.01 3.71
CA GLY A 84 8.34 -10.95 3.93
C GLY A 84 8.95 -10.39 2.65
N SER A 85 8.47 -10.79 1.46
CA SER A 85 8.83 -10.15 0.20
C SER A 85 7.87 -9.02 -0.15
N ILE A 86 8.40 -7.89 -0.64
CA ILE A 86 7.59 -6.78 -1.16
C ILE A 86 6.71 -7.20 -2.35
N LYS A 87 7.13 -8.22 -3.12
CA LYS A 87 6.38 -8.77 -4.27
C LYS A 87 5.31 -9.80 -3.85
N GLY A 88 5.19 -10.09 -2.55
CA GLY A 88 4.16 -10.95 -1.99
C GLY A 88 4.52 -12.43 -1.97
N PRO A 89 3.51 -13.32 -1.88
CA PRO A 89 2.06 -13.04 -1.86
C PRO A 89 1.61 -12.26 -0.61
N TYR A 90 0.52 -11.49 -0.73
CA TYR A 90 -0.08 -10.74 0.38
C TYR A 90 -1.32 -11.45 0.96
N GLU A 91 -1.65 -11.11 2.21
CA GLU A 91 -2.91 -11.45 2.85
C GLU A 91 -4.10 -10.72 2.20
N THR A 92 -5.31 -11.15 2.53
CA THR A 92 -6.53 -10.43 2.12
C THR A 92 -6.51 -9.03 2.74
N PRO A 93 -6.80 -7.96 1.98
CA PRO A 93 -6.84 -6.62 2.53
C PRO A 93 -7.89 -6.49 3.64
N TRP A 94 -7.53 -5.78 4.71
CA TRP A 94 -8.44 -5.36 5.77
C TRP A 94 -8.57 -3.84 5.76
N GLN A 95 -9.72 -3.36 6.22
CA GLN A 95 -10.00 -1.93 6.28
C GLN A 95 -9.32 -1.30 7.49
N LEU A 96 -8.78 -0.10 7.30
CA LEU A 96 -8.30 0.76 8.36
C LEU A 96 -9.42 1.75 8.70
N ARG A 97 -10.11 1.51 9.82
CA ARG A 97 -11.19 2.37 10.28
C ARG A 97 -10.63 3.62 10.96
N THR A 98 -11.09 4.78 10.52
CA THR A 98 -10.75 6.09 11.09
C THR A 98 -11.79 6.57 12.10
N ASP A 99 -13.01 6.03 12.03
CA ASP A 99 -14.10 6.30 12.95
C ASP A 99 -14.89 5.02 13.29
N ALA A 100 -15.62 5.06 14.40
CA ALA A 100 -16.32 3.90 14.95
C ALA A 100 -17.55 3.46 14.14
N ASP A 101 -18.07 4.32 13.26
CA ASP A 101 -19.26 4.09 12.45
C ASP A 101 -18.93 3.84 10.96
N ASP A 102 -17.64 3.92 10.60
CA ASP A 102 -17.15 3.83 9.21
C ASP A 102 -17.84 4.82 8.26
N ARG A 103 -18.10 6.04 8.75
CA ARG A 103 -18.82 7.06 7.99
C ARG A 103 -17.88 7.94 7.19
N ASP A 104 -16.69 8.21 7.71
CA ASP A 104 -15.91 9.34 7.25
C ASP A 104 -15.03 8.95 6.04
N TYR A 105 -14.90 9.88 5.10
CA TYR A 105 -14.03 9.74 3.94
C TYR A 105 -12.58 9.62 4.41
N ALA A 106 -11.81 8.67 3.86
CA ALA A 106 -10.42 8.53 4.22
C ALA A 106 -9.60 7.93 3.07
N ILE A 107 -8.57 8.64 2.64
CA ILE A 107 -7.72 8.31 1.50
C ILE A 107 -6.23 8.54 1.79
N ASP A 108 -5.41 8.01 0.89
CA ASP A 108 -3.99 8.33 0.75
C ASP A 108 -3.18 8.14 2.04
N GLY A 109 -3.47 7.03 2.73
CA GLY A 109 -2.81 6.67 3.98
C GLY A 109 -1.34 6.30 3.82
N THR A 110 -0.49 6.84 4.70
CA THR A 110 0.95 6.54 4.77
C THR A 110 1.39 6.37 6.23
N VAL A 111 2.56 5.76 6.43
CA VAL A 111 3.18 5.57 7.74
C VAL A 111 4.44 6.42 7.88
N MET A 112 4.69 6.90 9.11
CA MET A 112 5.87 7.67 9.45
C MET A 112 6.40 7.25 10.82
N GLU A 113 7.69 6.94 10.89
CA GLU A 113 8.38 6.76 12.16
C GLU A 113 8.96 8.09 12.64
N LEU A 114 8.63 8.50 13.87
CA LEU A 114 9.14 9.71 14.49
C LEU A 114 9.36 9.50 15.99
N GLY A 115 10.59 9.71 16.46
CA GLY A 115 10.94 9.59 17.87
C GLY A 115 10.71 8.19 18.45
N GLY A 116 10.88 7.13 17.64
CA GLY A 116 10.63 5.73 18.02
C GLY A 116 9.15 5.33 18.04
N ASN A 117 8.25 6.24 17.66
CA ASN A 117 6.83 5.95 17.52
C ASN A 117 6.45 5.83 16.05
N LEU A 118 5.52 4.93 15.76
CA LEU A 118 4.93 4.75 14.44
C LEU A 118 3.60 5.51 14.37
N TYR A 119 3.50 6.41 13.40
CA TYR A 119 2.31 7.20 13.12
C TYR A 119 1.69 6.78 11.79
N PHE A 120 0.37 6.93 11.71
CA PHE A 120 -0.38 6.77 10.48
C PHE A 120 -1.01 8.12 10.10
N LEU A 121 -0.79 8.56 8.86
CA LEU A 121 -1.19 9.86 8.33
C LEU A 121 -2.10 9.63 7.13
N TRP A 122 -3.18 10.42 6.99
CA TRP A 122 -4.12 10.29 5.88
C TRP A 122 -4.86 11.61 5.61
N ALA A 123 -5.61 11.67 4.50
CA ALA A 123 -6.54 12.74 4.20
C ALA A 123 -7.99 12.27 4.43
N GLY A 124 -8.76 13.01 5.22
CA GLY A 124 -10.16 12.71 5.57
C GLY A 124 -10.85 13.88 6.25
#